data_AF-A0A968UPX9-F1
#
_entry.id   AF-A0A968UPX9-F1
#
_cell.length_a   1.000
_cell.length_b   1.000
_cell.length_c   1.000
_cell.angle_alpha   90.00
_cell.angle_beta   90.00
_cell.angle_gamma   90.00
#
_symmetry.space_group_name_H-M   'P 1'
#
loop_
_entity.id
_entity.type
_entity.pdbx_description
1 polymer ?
#
loop_
_entity_poly.entity_id
_entity_poly.type
_entity_poly.pdbx_seq_one_letter_code
_entity_poly.pdbx_strand_id
1 'polypeptide(L)' 'DSRTLSYTYGYLGQIYEDEKRYTEAVTLTRRAIFYAQQGKYPQILYLWQWQSGKLLGQRMQRMHWNRIRQPQIF' A
#
# COMPACT_ATOMS: atom_id res chain seq x y z
N ASP A 1 -15.98 9.51 10.90
CA ASP A 1 -15.66 10.36 9.74
C ASP A 1 -14.82 9.57 8.73
N SER A 2 -15.27 9.47 7.47
CA SER A 2 -14.56 8.75 6.41
C SER A 2 -13.24 9.42 6.02
N ARG A 3 -13.10 10.74 6.16
CA ARG A 3 -11.83 11.45 5.93
C ARG A 3 -10.77 11.00 6.91
N THR A 4 -11.12 10.99 8.20
CA THR A 4 -10.22 10.57 9.28
C THR A 4 -9.78 9.11 9.10
N LEU A 5 -10.71 8.21 8.77
CA LEU A 5 -10.39 6.82 8.48
C LEU A 5 -9.45 6.69 7.26
N SER A 6 -9.70 7.46 6.20
CA SER A 6 -8.85 7.47 5.01
C SER A 6 -7.41 7.83 5.36
N TYR A 7 -7.19 8.93 6.09
CA TYR A 7 -5.84 9.32 6.54
C TYR A 7 -5.21 8.27 7.45
N THR A 8 -5.96 7.76 8.43
CA THR A 8 -5.45 6.75 9.37
C THR A 8 -4.90 5.54 8.63
N TYR A 9 -5.68 4.98 7.70
CA TYR A 9 -5.23 3.82 6.91
C TYR A 9 -4.11 4.16 5.93
N GLY A 10 -4.10 5.36 5.34
CA GLY A 10 -3.07 5.79 4.41
C GLY A 10 -1.70 5.92 5.09
N TYR A 11 -1.67 6.58 6.25
CA TYR A 11 -0.46 6.73 7.07
C TYR A 11 0.01 5.39 7.66
N LEU A 12 -0.90 4.53 8.12
CA LEU A 12 -0.51 3.16 8.50
C LEU A 12 0.11 2.42 7.32
N GLY A 13 -0.41 2.60 6.10
CA GLY A 13 0.21 2.06 4.89
C GLY A 13 1.63 2.57 4.66
N GLN A 14 1.93 3.82 4.99
CA GLN A 14 3.28 4.39 4.87
C GLN A 14 4.23 3.83 5.94
N ILE A 15 3.78 3.72 7.19
CA ILE A 15 4.58 3.11 8.26
C ILE A 15 4.99 1.67 7.89
N TYR A 16 4.06 0.91 7.31
CA TYR A 16 4.36 -0.46 6.88
C TYR A 16 5.21 -0.50 5.59
N GLU A 17 5.16 0.54 4.75
CA GLU A 17 6.12 0.72 3.65
C GLU A 17 7.55 0.82 4.20
N ASP A 18 7.75 1.66 5.22
CA ASP A 18 9.04 1.88 5.87
C ASP A 18 9.58 0.61 6.55
N GLU A 19 8.70 -0.20 7.13
CA GLU A 19 9.02 -1.55 7.64
C GLU A 19 9.29 -2.59 6.54
N LYS A 20 9.22 -2.21 5.26
CA LYS A 20 9.34 -3.07 4.08
C LYS A 20 8.27 -4.16 4.01
N ARG A 21 7.15 -3.98 4.71
CA ARG A 21 5.99 -4.88 4.79
C ARG A 21 4.99 -4.55 3.70
N TYR A 22 5.45 -4.69 2.45
CA TYR A 22 4.73 -4.19 1.28
C TYR A 22 3.35 -4.83 1.07
N THR A 23 3.14 -6.08 1.51
CA THR A 23 1.85 -6.75 1.38
C THR A 23 0.78 -6.10 2.27
N GLU A 24 1.13 -5.84 3.53
CA GLU A 24 0.27 -5.16 4.49
C GLU A 24 0.08 -3.69 4.12
N ALA A 25 1.14 -3.00 3.69
CA ALA A 25 1.09 -1.61 3.23
C ALA A 25 0.10 -1.42 2.07
N VAL A 26 0.09 -2.33 1.08
CA VAL A 26 -0.89 -2.31 -0.02
C VAL A 26 -2.32 -2.48 0.51
N THR A 27 -2.52 -3.37 1.48
CA THR A 27 -3.84 -3.65 2.06
C THR A 27 -4.39 -2.42 2.79
N LEU A 28 -3.54 -1.75 3.59
CA LEU A 28 -3.89 -0.54 4.32
C LEU A 28 -4.18 0.63 3.36
N THR A 29 -3.33 0.83 2.36
CA THR A 29 -3.54 1.87 1.33
C THR A 29 -4.86 1.67 0.56
N ARG A 30 -5.26 0.42 0.27
CA ARG A 30 -6.56 0.13 -0.35
C ARG A 30 -7.76 0.50 0.54
N ARG A 31 -7.64 0.31 1.85
CA ARG A 31 -8.67 0.79 2.80
C ARG A 31 -8.74 2.32 2.80
N ALA A 32 -7.59 2.99 2.75
CA ALA A 32 -7.51 4.45 2.64
C ALA A 32 -8.27 4.97 1.40
N ILE A 33 -8.05 4.33 0.24
CA ILE A 33 -8.75 4.59 -1.02
C ILE A 33 -10.26 4.41 -0.87
N PHE A 34 -10.70 3.30 -0.27
CA PHE A 34 -12.12 3.01 -0.07
C PHE A 34 -12.83 4.14 0.70
N TYR A 35 -12.26 4.58 1.82
CA TYR A 35 -12.85 5.67 2.61
C TYR A 35 -12.77 7.03 1.89
N ALA A 36 -11.72 7.29 1.11
CA ALA A 36 -11.62 8.50 0.29
C ALA A 36 -12.71 8.54 -0.80
N GLN A 37 -12.98 7.41 -1.44
CA GLN A 37 -14.06 7.26 -2.42
C GLN A 37 -15.44 7.43 -1.78
N GLN A 38 -15.67 6.77 -0.63
CA GLN A 38 -16.93 6.89 0.10
C GLN A 38 -17.24 8.34 0.50
N GLY A 39 -16.21 9.09 0.93
CA GLY A 39 -16.34 10.50 1.28
C GLY A 39 -16.28 11.48 0.10
N LYS A 40 -16.13 10.99 -1.14
CA LYS A 40 -15.96 11.82 -2.35
C LYS A 40 -14.83 12.86 -2.19
N TYR A 41 -13.68 12.42 -1.69
CA TYR A 41 -12.49 13.27 -1.49
C TYR A 41 -11.46 13.03 -2.60
N PRO A 42 -11.57 13.66 -3.78
CA PRO A 42 -10.69 13.38 -4.92
C PRO A 42 -9.22 13.71 -4.64
N GLN A 43 -8.94 14.76 -3.85
CA GLN A 43 -7.58 15.12 -3.46
C GLN A 43 -6.92 14.02 -2.61
N ILE A 44 -7.67 13.47 -1.65
CA ILE A 44 -7.20 12.39 -0.77
C ILE A 44 -7.06 11.09 -1.57
N LEU A 45 -8.02 10.81 -2.45
CA LEU A 45 -8.00 9.64 -3.33
C LEU A 45 -6.74 9.61 -4.20
N TYR A 46 -6.36 10.76 -4.79
CA TYR A 46 -5.16 10.87 -5.62
C TYR A 46 -3.89 10.51 -4.85
N LEU A 47 -3.74 10.99 -3.60
CA LEU A 47 -2.59 10.67 -2.75
C LEU A 47 -2.43 9.16 -2.55
N TRP A 48 -3.53 8.47 -2.24
CA TRP A 48 -3.48 7.03 -1.97
C TRP A 48 -3.34 6.19 -3.23
N GLN A 49 -3.86 6.65 -4.38
CA GLN A 49 -3.61 6.01 -5.67
C GLN A 49 -2.12 6.06 -6.04
N TRP A 50 -1.47 7.21 -5.82
CA TRP A 50 -0.03 7.34 -6.02
C TRP A 50 0.77 6.40 -5.10
N GLN A 51 0.45 6.37 -3.80
CA GLN A 51 1.09 5.47 -2.85
C GLN A 51 0.91 4.00 -3.23
N SER A 52 -0.29 3.60 -3.67
CA SER A 52 -0.59 2.25 -4.14
C SER A 52 0.30 1.86 -5.32
N GLY A 53 0.51 2.78 -6.28
CA GLY A 53 1.41 2.56 -7.42
C GLY A 53 2.86 2.28 -6.98
N LYS A 54 3.42 3.11 -6.09
CA LYS A 54 4.76 2.90 -5.52
C LYS A 54 4.88 1.53 -4.83
N LEU A 55 3.92 1.22 -3.97
CA LEU A 55 3.90 -0.01 -3.17
C LEU A 55 3.82 -1.28 -4.01
N LEU A 56 3.04 -1.26 -5.09
CA LEU A 56 2.94 -2.39 -6.01
C LEU A 56 4.30 -2.65 -6.70
N GLY A 57 5.00 -1.59 -7.10
CA GLY A 57 6.36 -1.71 -7.65
C GLY A 57 7.34 -2.36 -6.66
N GLN A 58 7.36 -1.88 -5.41
CA GLN A 58 8.24 -2.42 -4.36
C GLN A 58 7.90 -3.88 -4.01
N ARG A 59 6.61 -4.21 -3.91
CA ARG A 59 6.14 -5.58 -3.67
C ARG A 59 6.59 -6.53 -4.79
N MET A 60 6.45 -6.12 -6.05
CA MET A 60 6.90 -6.90 -7.20
C MET A 60 8.42 -7.12 -7.18
N GLN A 61 9.20 -6.07 -6.92
CA GLN A 61 10.66 -6.17 -6.79
C GLN A 61 11.05 -7.16 -5.67
N ARG A 62 10.38 -7.11 -4.52
CA ARG A 62 10.66 -8.04 -3.41
C ARG A 62 10.30 -9.49 -3.73
N MET A 63 9.22 -9.73 -4.47
CA MET A 63 8.87 -11.08 -4.94
C MET A 63 9.91 -11.63 -5.93
N HIS A 64 10.39 -10.78 -6.84
CA HIS A 64 11.46 -11.16 -7.77
C HIS A 64 12.76 -11.53 -7.05
N TRP A 65 13.19 -10.74 -6.06
CA TRP A 65 14.37 -11.04 -5.25
C TRP A 65 14.25 -12.34 -4.44
N ASN A 66 13.07 -12.63 -3.91
CA ASN A 66 12.84 -13.89 -3.18
C ASN A 66 12.92 -15.13 -4.09
N ARG A 67 12.54 -15.01 -5.37
CA ARG A 67 12.62 -16.10 -6.35
C ARG A 67 14.07 -16.45 -6.75
N ILE A 68 14.96 -15.45 -6.80
CA ILE A 68 16.37 -15.68 -7.14
C ILE A 68 17.15 -16.26 -5.94
N ARG A 69 16.78 -15.90 -4.71
CA ARG A 69 17.50 -16.30 -3.50
C ARG A 69 17.11 -17.69 -2.96
N GLN A 70 16.05 -18.31 -3.49
CA GLN A 70 15.69 -19.70 -3.22
C GLN A 70 15.82 -20.51 -4.52
N PRO A 71 17.03 -20.94 -4.92
CA PRO A 71 17.11 -22.06 -5.84
C PRO A 71 16.39 -23.22 -5.14
N GLN A 72 15.33 -23.72 -5.77
CA GLN A 72 14.68 -24.95 -5.32
C GLN A 72 15.78 -26.01 -5.26
N ILE A 73 16.17 -26.40 -4.04
CA ILE A 73 16.98 -27.59 -3.81
C ILE A 73 16.01 -28.74 -4.09
N PHE A 74 16.09 -29.27 -5.31
CA PHE A 74 15.61 -30.61 -5.66
C PHE A 74 16.82 -31.52 -5.70
#